data_AF-A0A6A0HNU9-F1
#
_entry.id   AF-A0A6A0HNU9-F1
#
_cell.length_a   1.000
_cell.length_b   1.000
_cell.length_c   1.000
_cell.angle_alpha   90.00
_cell.angle_beta   90.00
_cell.angle_gamma   90.00
#
_symmetry.space_group_name_H-M   'P 1'
#
loop_
_entity.id
_entity.type
_entity.pdbx_description
1 polymer ?
#
loop_
_entity_poly.entity_id
_entity_poly.type
_entity_poly.pdbx_seq_one_letter_code
_entity_poly.pdbx_strand_id
1 'polypeptide(L)'
;MTEQIIALVLDEGKWLSAAMLLSLIAVLVLAVRQRRQRLCTRAKIIAAMNLFFGDMIGIMSFGHLLAVTLKFFQGTLEGSLGLLYALGLTLAIPAWWLTFETWRIVSFEQRERKKLVALNVWLGISLLALGFHNLPLAGPAALNIAYLFQSRQIAGWAIISTTAAAMLALFIASLVFLASGQSFEQFRGMP
;
A
#
# COMPACT_ATOMS: atom_id res chain seq x y z
N MET A 1 17.27 8.20 23.28
CA MET A 1 15.90 7.73 22.95
C MET A 1 15.38 8.44 21.69
N THR A 2 15.46 9.76 21.59
CA THR A 2 15.04 10.55 20.42
C THR A 2 15.78 10.17 19.12
N GLU A 3 17.10 9.95 19.17
CA GLU A 3 17.89 9.52 18.01
C GLU A 3 17.50 8.13 17.48
N GLN A 4 17.14 7.20 18.38
CA GLN A 4 16.66 5.86 18.01
C GLN A 4 15.29 5.92 17.34
N ILE A 5 14.40 6.81 17.80
CA ILE A 5 13.08 7.04 17.19
C ILE A 5 13.26 7.62 15.79
N ILE A 6 14.19 8.56 15.60
CA ILE A 6 14.45 9.17 14.30
C ILE A 6 15.06 8.14 13.33
N ALA A 7 16.02 7.32 13.78
CA ALA A 7 16.57 6.23 12.98
C ALA A 7 15.52 5.17 12.60
N LEU A 8 14.52 4.94 13.44
CA LEU A 8 13.39 4.05 13.14
C LEU A 8 12.50 4.65 12.03
N VAL A 9 12.22 5.96 12.11
CA VAL A 9 11.35 6.66 11.15
C VAL A 9 12.01 6.87 9.79
N LEU A 10 13.34 7.00 9.74
CA LEU A 10 14.07 7.18 8.48
C LEU A 10 14.34 5.86 7.74
N ASP A 11 14.03 4.72 8.34
CA ASP A 11 14.25 3.41 7.74
C ASP A 11 13.04 2.98 6.90
N GLU A 12 13.16 3.15 5.59
CA GLU A 12 12.12 2.80 4.60
C GLU A 12 11.73 1.32 4.65
N GLY A 13 12.66 0.42 4.99
CA GLY A 13 12.40 -1.01 5.10
C GLY A 13 11.47 -1.35 6.26
N LYS A 14 11.55 -0.58 7.36
CA LYS A 14 10.64 -0.71 8.51
C LYS A 14 9.24 -0.25 8.18
N TRP A 15 9.09 0.87 7.45
CA TRP A 15 7.78 1.34 7.01
C TRP A 15 7.10 0.35 6.08
N LEU A 16 7.84 -0.23 5.15
CA LEU A 16 7.30 -1.24 4.25
C LEU A 16 6.82 -2.49 5.02
N SER A 17 7.61 -2.96 5.98
CA SER A 17 7.25 -4.11 6.81
C SER A 17 6.03 -3.81 7.71
N ALA A 18 6.00 -2.61 8.31
CA ALA A 18 4.86 -2.15 9.11
C ALA A 18 3.59 -1.99 8.27
N ALA A 19 3.69 -1.38 7.09
CA ALA A 19 2.59 -1.19 6.16
C ALA A 19 1.99 -2.54 5.73
N MET A 20 2.83 -3.52 5.37
CA MET A 20 2.37 -4.86 5.02
C MET A 20 1.66 -5.55 6.18
N LEU A 21 2.26 -5.55 7.38
CA LEU A 21 1.67 -6.20 8.56
C LEU A 21 0.32 -5.59 8.93
N LEU A 22 0.25 -4.26 9.00
CA LEU A 22 -0.99 -3.55 9.35
C LEU A 22 -2.07 -3.75 8.29
N SER A 23 -1.71 -3.75 7.01
CA SER A 23 -2.66 -4.02 5.91
C SER A 23 -3.21 -5.44 5.96
N LEU A 24 -2.37 -6.44 6.27
CA LEU A 24 -2.83 -7.83 6.45
C LEU A 24 -3.79 -7.95 7.63
N ILE A 25 -3.47 -7.31 8.77
CA ILE A 25 -4.35 -7.28 9.93
C ILE A 25 -5.70 -6.63 9.55
N ALA A 26 -5.68 -5.51 8.83
CA ALA A 26 -6.90 -4.83 8.39
C ALA A 26 -7.78 -5.73 7.51
N VAL A 27 -7.18 -6.45 6.54
CA VAL A 27 -7.90 -7.42 5.70
C VAL A 27 -8.48 -8.56 6.53
N LEU A 28 -7.74 -9.09 7.51
CA LEU A 28 -8.24 -10.14 8.41
C LEU A 28 -9.44 -9.64 9.22
N VAL A 29 -9.35 -8.44 9.79
CA VAL A 29 -10.47 -7.82 10.53
C VAL A 29 -11.67 -7.62 9.61
N LEU A 30 -11.47 -7.15 8.38
CA LEU A 30 -12.52 -7.02 7.38
C LEU A 30 -13.16 -8.38 7.06
N ALA A 31 -12.36 -9.42 6.84
CA ALA A 31 -12.85 -10.76 6.53
C ALA A 31 -13.70 -11.34 7.68
N VAL A 32 -13.25 -11.17 8.93
CA VAL A 32 -14.01 -11.59 10.13
C VAL A 32 -15.34 -10.82 10.21
N ARG A 33 -15.33 -9.50 9.99
CA ARG A 33 -16.53 -8.66 10.00
C ARG A 33 -17.51 -9.05 8.88
N GLN A 34 -17.01 -9.30 7.68
CA GLN A 34 -17.80 -9.68 6.51
C GLN A 34 -18.30 -11.13 6.56
N ARG A 35 -17.78 -11.98 7.44
CA ARG A 35 -18.29 -13.35 7.64
C ARG A 35 -19.77 -13.35 8.04
N ARG A 36 -20.22 -12.33 8.77
CA ARG A 36 -21.62 -12.16 9.19
C ARG A 36 -22.51 -11.48 8.13
N GLN A 37 -21.92 -10.90 7.08
CA GLN A 37 -22.65 -10.17 6.04
C GLN A 37 -22.89 -11.06 4.81
N ARG A 38 -24.12 -11.00 4.26
CA ARG A 38 -24.52 -11.67 3.02
C ARG A 38 -24.04 -10.92 1.76
N LEU A 39 -22.78 -10.48 1.75
CA LEU A 39 -22.16 -9.89 0.57
C LEU A 39 -21.78 -10.99 -0.43
N CYS A 40 -21.88 -10.69 -1.73
CA CYS A 40 -21.37 -11.57 -2.77
C CYS A 40 -19.84 -11.71 -2.65
N THR A 41 -19.32 -12.89 -2.95
CA THR A 41 -17.87 -13.19 -2.87
C THR A 41 -17.03 -12.17 -3.63
N ARG A 42 -17.53 -11.70 -4.78
CA ARG A 42 -16.85 -10.68 -5.58
C ARG A 42 -16.64 -9.36 -4.82
N ALA A 43 -17.66 -8.87 -4.13
CA ALA A 43 -17.56 -7.64 -3.33
C ALA A 43 -16.57 -7.82 -2.17
N LYS A 44 -16.54 -9.00 -1.54
CA LYS A 44 -15.57 -9.32 -0.48
C LYS A 44 -14.13 -9.28 -1.00
N ILE A 45 -13.89 -9.87 -2.17
CA ILE A 45 -12.58 -9.87 -2.84
C ILE A 45 -12.12 -8.44 -3.16
N ILE A 46 -12.97 -7.65 -3.82
CA ILE A 46 -12.60 -6.28 -4.20
C ILE A 46 -12.36 -5.43 -2.95
N ALA A 47 -13.16 -5.60 -1.91
CA ALA A 47 -12.95 -4.90 -0.65
C ALA A 47 -11.63 -5.30 0.01
N ALA A 48 -11.31 -6.60 0.08
CA ALA A 48 -10.02 -7.04 0.62
C ALA A 48 -8.83 -6.45 -0.14
N MET A 49 -8.87 -6.47 -1.48
CA MET A 49 -7.77 -5.96 -2.29
C MET A 49 -7.62 -4.43 -2.20
N ASN A 50 -8.73 -3.68 -2.23
CA ASN A 50 -8.68 -2.22 -2.08
C ASN A 50 -8.24 -1.80 -0.69
N LEU A 51 -8.67 -2.52 0.36
CA LEU A 51 -8.26 -2.24 1.73
C LEU A 51 -6.76 -2.48 1.89
N PHE A 52 -6.28 -3.64 1.45
CA PHE A 52 -4.85 -3.96 1.50
C PHE A 52 -4.02 -2.89 0.77
N PHE A 53 -4.41 -2.55 -0.46
CA PHE A 53 -3.67 -1.59 -1.27
C PHE A 53 -3.73 -0.16 -0.69
N GLY A 54 -4.92 0.28 -0.28
CA GLY A 54 -5.13 1.59 0.34
C GLY A 54 -4.33 1.76 1.63
N ASP A 55 -4.37 0.78 2.53
CA ASP A 55 -3.62 0.83 3.80
C ASP A 55 -2.12 0.81 3.55
N MET A 56 -1.65 -0.04 2.64
CA MET A 56 -0.22 -0.18 2.36
C MET A 56 0.36 1.13 1.82
N ILE A 57 -0.28 1.74 0.82
CA ILE A 57 0.15 3.03 0.26
C ILE A 57 -0.06 4.16 1.28
N GLY A 58 -1.16 4.15 2.04
CA GLY A 58 -1.46 5.16 3.05
C GLY A 58 -0.41 5.22 4.15
N ILE A 59 -0.01 4.07 4.68
CA ILE A 59 1.03 3.95 5.72
C ILE A 59 2.40 4.33 5.16
N MET A 60 2.76 3.85 3.97
CA MET A 60 4.03 4.21 3.32
C MET A 60 4.13 5.72 3.05
N SER A 61 3.06 6.32 2.54
CA SER A 61 3.02 7.76 2.24
C SER A 61 3.06 8.59 3.53
N PHE A 62 2.44 8.11 4.60
CA PHE A 62 2.56 8.72 5.92
C PHE A 62 4.01 8.66 6.45
N GLY A 63 4.65 7.49 6.35
CA GLY A 63 6.05 7.32 6.71
C GLY A 63 6.97 8.26 5.94
N HIS A 64 6.74 8.40 4.63
CA HIS A 64 7.44 9.38 3.78
C HIS A 64 7.25 10.82 4.26
N LEU A 65 6.00 11.25 4.50
CA LEU A 65 5.72 12.61 5.00
C LEU A 65 6.41 12.86 6.35
N LEU A 66 6.40 11.88 7.24
CA LEU A 66 7.08 11.99 8.53
C LEU A 66 8.60 12.07 8.37
N ALA A 67 9.19 11.26 7.48
CA ALA A 67 10.62 11.30 7.18
C ALA A 67 11.04 12.65 6.57
N VAL A 68 10.26 13.21 5.64
CA VAL A 68 10.48 14.55 5.07
C VAL A 68 10.43 15.61 6.16
N THR A 69 9.43 15.52 7.05
CA THR A 69 9.27 16.46 8.18
C THR A 69 10.52 16.42 9.08
N LEU A 70 10.99 15.23 9.45
CA LEU A 70 12.17 15.08 10.32
C LEU A 70 13.44 15.57 9.65
N LYS A 71 13.68 15.21 8.38
CA LYS A 71 14.84 15.70 7.60
C LYS A 71 14.84 17.21 7.47
N PHE A 72 13.67 17.84 7.31
CA PHE A 72 13.54 19.29 7.29
C PHE A 72 13.96 19.92 8.62
N PHE A 73 13.45 19.41 9.75
CA PHE A 73 13.83 19.90 11.08
C PHE A 73 15.31 19.66 11.42
N GLN A 74 15.93 18.61 10.86
CA GLN A 74 17.35 18.33 11.01
C GLN A 74 18.24 19.13 10.06
N GLY A 75 17.67 19.86 9.09
CA GLY A 75 18.43 20.55 8.05
C GLY A 75 19.14 19.60 7.08
N THR A 76 18.76 18.32 7.03
CA THR A 76 19.34 17.27 6.19
C THR A 76 18.47 16.91 4.99
N LEU A 77 17.43 17.71 4.71
CA LEU A 77 16.53 17.47 3.60
C LEU A 77 17.22 17.79 2.27
N GLU A 78 17.50 16.75 1.51
CA GLU A 78 17.93 16.88 0.11
C GLU A 78 16.70 17.00 -0.79
N GLY A 79 16.61 18.13 -1.51
CA GLY A 79 15.53 18.41 -2.47
C GLY A 79 14.51 19.45 -2.03
N SER A 80 13.44 19.61 -2.81
CA SER A 80 12.40 20.60 -2.56
C SER A 80 11.37 20.09 -1.56
N LEU A 81 11.27 20.75 -0.40
CA LEU A 81 10.26 20.49 0.63
C LEU A 81 8.85 20.43 0.05
N GLY A 82 8.47 21.44 -0.73
CA GLY A 82 7.13 21.54 -1.33
C GLY A 82 6.83 20.36 -2.26
N LEU A 83 7.81 19.95 -3.06
CA LEU A 83 7.65 18.82 -3.98
C LEU A 83 7.52 17.50 -3.22
N LEU A 84 8.37 17.25 -2.21
CA LEU A 84 8.35 16.02 -1.43
C LEU A 84 7.06 15.86 -0.59
N TYR A 85 6.55 16.96 -0.03
CA TYR A 85 5.25 16.97 0.64
C TYR A 85 4.10 16.76 -0.35
N ALA A 86 4.14 17.44 -1.51
CA ALA A 86 3.11 17.28 -2.53
C ALA A 86 3.03 15.82 -3.01
N LEU A 87 4.16 15.15 -3.23
CA LEU A 87 4.21 13.73 -3.57
C LEU A 87 3.58 12.85 -2.48
N GLY A 88 3.98 13.05 -1.22
CA GLY A 88 3.43 12.28 -0.10
C GLY A 88 1.91 12.46 0.04
N LEU A 89 1.40 13.70 -0.10
CA LEU A 89 -0.03 13.99 -0.01
C LEU A 89 -0.81 13.46 -1.22
N THR A 90 -0.22 13.52 -2.42
CA THR A 90 -0.82 13.02 -3.68
C THR A 90 -1.09 11.52 -3.64
N LEU A 91 -0.33 10.78 -2.83
CA LEU A 91 -0.56 9.37 -2.57
C LEU A 91 -1.40 9.13 -1.31
N ALA A 92 -1.06 9.79 -0.19
CA ALA A 92 -1.70 9.54 1.10
C ALA A 92 -3.21 9.81 1.08
N ILE A 93 -3.62 10.95 0.53
CA ILE A 93 -5.05 11.35 0.51
C ILE A 93 -5.90 10.32 -0.25
N PRO A 94 -5.62 9.98 -1.52
CA PRO A 94 -6.42 9.00 -2.24
C PRO A 94 -6.31 7.58 -1.68
N ALA A 95 -5.16 7.21 -1.09
CA ALA A 95 -4.99 5.91 -0.45
C ALA A 95 -5.89 5.75 0.79
N TRP A 96 -5.89 6.73 1.69
CA TRP A 96 -6.78 6.72 2.85
C TRP A 96 -8.26 6.84 2.47
N TRP A 97 -8.55 7.58 1.40
CA TRP A 97 -9.90 7.63 0.86
C TRP A 97 -10.34 6.26 0.32
N LEU A 98 -9.46 5.54 -0.40
CA LEU A 98 -9.73 4.18 -0.87
C LEU A 98 -10.02 3.22 0.29
N THR A 99 -9.21 3.27 1.35
CA THR A 99 -9.42 2.52 2.60
C THR A 99 -10.79 2.84 3.20
N PHE A 100 -11.10 4.12 3.39
CA PHE A 100 -12.35 4.54 4.04
C PHE A 100 -13.60 4.13 3.26
N GLU A 101 -13.60 4.33 1.94
CA GLU A 101 -14.71 3.88 1.08
C GLU A 101 -14.85 2.36 1.15
N THR A 102 -13.72 1.64 1.18
CA THR A 102 -13.72 0.18 1.28
C THR A 102 -14.33 -0.34 2.58
N TRP A 103 -14.04 0.31 3.71
CA TRP A 103 -14.65 0.00 5.01
C TRP A 103 -16.16 0.26 5.05
N ARG A 104 -16.65 1.14 4.18
CA ARG A 104 -18.07 1.53 4.10
C ARG A 104 -18.88 0.67 3.13
N ILE A 105 -18.28 -0.28 2.43
CA ILE A 105 -18.98 -1.16 1.48
C ILE A 105 -19.98 -2.04 2.25
N VAL A 106 -21.24 -1.61 2.25
CA VAL A 106 -22.40 -2.39 2.72
C VAL A 106 -23.17 -2.99 1.54
N SER A 107 -23.04 -2.40 0.34
CA SER A 107 -23.57 -2.90 -0.93
C SER A 107 -22.78 -2.29 -2.10
N PHE A 108 -22.21 -3.12 -2.96
CA PHE A 108 -21.38 -2.67 -4.09
C PHE A 108 -22.24 -2.05 -5.22
N GLU A 109 -22.73 -0.83 -5.00
CA GLU A 109 -23.52 -0.10 -5.99
C GLU A 109 -22.65 0.41 -7.16
N GLN A 110 -23.27 0.63 -8.32
CA GLN A 110 -22.61 1.10 -9.54
C GLN A 110 -21.83 2.41 -9.34
N ARG A 111 -22.31 3.30 -8.46
CA ARG A 111 -21.68 4.59 -8.15
C ARG A 111 -20.39 4.42 -7.36
N GLU A 112 -20.39 3.55 -6.36
CA GLU A 112 -19.20 3.23 -5.55
C GLU A 112 -18.13 2.56 -6.41
N ARG A 113 -18.55 1.69 -7.33
CA ARG A 113 -17.63 1.03 -8.28
C ARG A 113 -16.82 2.05 -9.10
N LYS A 114 -17.45 3.09 -9.65
CA LYS A 114 -16.73 4.11 -10.44
C LYS A 114 -15.71 4.87 -9.61
N LYS A 115 -16.04 5.21 -8.36
CA LYS A 115 -15.13 5.89 -7.43
C LYS A 115 -13.91 5.02 -7.12
N LEU A 116 -14.11 3.74 -6.79
CA LEU A 116 -13.01 2.82 -6.49
C LEU A 116 -12.09 2.61 -7.70
N VAL A 117 -12.64 2.53 -8.92
CA VAL A 117 -11.83 2.50 -10.15
C VAL A 117 -10.98 3.77 -10.26
N ALA A 118 -11.58 4.95 -10.10
CA ALA A 118 -10.86 6.21 -10.23
C ALA A 118 -9.70 6.33 -9.23
N LEU A 119 -9.92 5.91 -7.97
CA LEU A 119 -8.88 5.90 -6.94
C LEU A 119 -7.75 4.91 -7.26
N ASN A 120 -8.06 3.70 -7.72
CA ASN A 120 -7.04 2.74 -8.14
C ASN A 120 -6.26 3.24 -9.35
N VAL A 121 -6.93 3.84 -10.34
CA VAL A 121 -6.26 4.43 -11.52
C VAL A 121 -5.34 5.55 -11.08
N TRP A 122 -5.80 6.45 -10.22
CA TRP A 122 -4.99 7.56 -9.70
C TRP A 122 -3.74 7.05 -9.00
N LEU A 123 -3.88 6.13 -8.05
CA LEU A 123 -2.77 5.55 -7.29
C LEU A 123 -1.81 4.79 -8.21
N GLY A 124 -2.33 3.97 -9.12
CA GLY A 124 -1.52 3.21 -10.08
C GLY A 124 -0.69 4.12 -10.99
N ILE A 125 -1.30 5.15 -11.57
CA ILE A 125 -0.60 6.13 -12.42
C ILE A 125 0.43 6.92 -11.60
N SER A 126 0.07 7.35 -10.39
CA SER A 126 0.97 8.12 -9.53
C SER A 126 2.21 7.31 -9.15
N LEU A 127 2.04 6.02 -8.81
CA LEU A 127 3.17 5.13 -8.50
C LEU A 127 4.05 4.87 -9.73
N LEU A 128 3.46 4.66 -10.91
CA LEU A 128 4.23 4.49 -12.15
C LEU A 128 4.99 5.76 -12.52
N ALA A 129 4.39 6.94 -12.33
CA ALA A 129 5.03 8.23 -12.57
C ALA A 129 6.23 8.49 -11.64
N LEU A 130 6.20 7.95 -10.43
CA LEU A 130 7.31 8.00 -9.48
C LEU A 130 8.48 7.06 -9.83
N GLY A 131 8.28 6.15 -10.78
CA GLY A 131 9.35 5.36 -11.39
C GLY A 131 9.09 3.86 -11.45
N PHE A 132 9.85 3.18 -12.30
CA PHE A 132 9.67 1.74 -12.58
C PHE A 132 9.89 0.83 -11.36
N HIS A 133 10.69 1.27 -10.38
CA HIS A 133 10.89 0.52 -9.13
C HIS A 133 9.60 0.40 -8.30
N ASN A 134 8.59 1.25 -8.53
CA ASN A 134 7.28 1.18 -7.88
C ASN A 134 6.28 0.28 -8.63
N LEU A 135 6.69 -0.37 -9.73
CA LEU A 135 5.82 -1.27 -10.49
C LEU A 135 5.24 -2.43 -9.64
N PRO A 136 5.98 -3.05 -8.70
CA PRO A 136 5.39 -4.02 -7.76
C PRO A 136 4.27 -3.44 -6.90
N LEU A 137 4.36 -2.15 -6.54
CA LEU A 137 3.34 -1.43 -5.77
C LEU A 137 2.16 -1.01 -6.65
N ALA A 138 2.38 -0.72 -7.93
CA ALA A 138 1.33 -0.38 -8.89
C ALA A 138 0.55 -1.62 -9.39
N GLY A 139 1.15 -2.81 -9.34
CA GLY A 139 0.52 -4.08 -9.74
C GLY A 139 -0.85 -4.34 -9.11
N PRO A 140 -1.01 -4.23 -7.77
CA PRO A 140 -2.30 -4.34 -7.11
C PRO A 140 -3.40 -3.42 -7.67
N ALA A 141 -3.07 -2.17 -8.04
CA ALA A 141 -4.02 -1.25 -8.65
C ALA A 141 -4.50 -1.74 -10.02
N ALA A 142 -3.57 -2.20 -10.88
CA ALA A 142 -3.90 -2.74 -12.19
C ALA A 142 -4.76 -4.00 -12.08
N LEU A 143 -4.44 -4.89 -11.12
CA LEU A 143 -5.20 -6.10 -10.85
C LEU A 143 -6.60 -5.80 -10.30
N ASN A 144 -6.74 -4.79 -9.43
CA ASN A 144 -8.02 -4.29 -8.95
C ASN A 144 -8.91 -3.81 -10.10
N ILE A 145 -8.35 -2.99 -10.99
CA ILE A 145 -9.04 -2.48 -12.17
C ILE A 145 -9.45 -3.64 -13.07
N ALA A 146 -8.54 -4.56 -13.41
CA ALA A 146 -8.85 -5.71 -14.25
C ALA A 146 -9.98 -6.58 -13.66
N TYR A 147 -9.91 -6.89 -12.36
CA TYR A 147 -10.94 -7.68 -11.69
C TYR A 147 -12.30 -6.96 -11.57
N LEU A 148 -12.27 -5.63 -11.52
CA LEU A 148 -13.49 -4.83 -11.61
C LEU A 148 -14.18 -5.00 -12.96
N PHE A 149 -13.48 -5.34 -14.06
CA PHE A 149 -14.09 -5.59 -15.37
C PHE A 149 -14.30 -7.08 -15.70
N GLN A 150 -13.65 -7.99 -14.99
CA GLN A 150 -13.79 -9.45 -15.19
C GLN A 150 -15.00 -10.03 -14.43
N SER A 151 -15.76 -10.94 -15.07
CA SER A 151 -16.94 -11.61 -14.47
C SER A 151 -16.61 -12.93 -13.73
N ARG A 152 -15.41 -13.50 -13.94
CA ARG A 152 -15.06 -14.84 -13.45
C ARG A 152 -14.45 -14.80 -12.05
N GLN A 153 -15.07 -15.49 -11.09
CA GLN A 153 -14.62 -15.55 -9.69
C GLN A 153 -13.25 -16.21 -9.52
N ILE A 154 -12.92 -17.20 -10.37
CA ILE A 154 -11.63 -17.91 -10.34
C ILE A 154 -10.48 -16.93 -10.58
N ALA A 155 -10.65 -15.96 -11.48
CA ALA A 155 -9.64 -14.94 -11.75
C ALA A 155 -9.39 -14.07 -10.49
N GLY A 156 -10.44 -13.76 -9.72
CA GLY A 156 -10.31 -13.00 -8.48
C GLY A 156 -9.51 -13.72 -7.41
N TRP A 157 -9.79 -15.01 -7.21
CA TRP A 157 -9.01 -15.83 -6.28
C TRP A 157 -7.57 -16.01 -6.75
N ALA A 158 -7.34 -16.22 -8.04
CA ALA A 158 -5.99 -16.30 -8.59
C ALA A 158 -5.21 -15.00 -8.33
N ILE A 159 -5.84 -13.85 -8.58
CA ILE A 159 -5.27 -12.52 -8.34
C ILE A 159 -4.95 -12.31 -6.86
N ILE A 160 -5.88 -12.61 -5.95
CA ILE A 160 -5.62 -12.50 -4.50
C ILE A 160 -4.48 -13.42 -4.10
N SER A 161 -4.52 -14.71 -4.50
CA SER A 161 -3.53 -15.68 -4.08
C SER A 161 -2.13 -15.34 -4.60
N THR A 162 -2.00 -14.90 -5.86
CA THR A 162 -0.71 -14.46 -6.41
C THR A 162 -0.23 -13.16 -5.78
N THR A 163 -1.13 -12.20 -5.56
CA THR A 163 -0.77 -10.94 -4.86
C THR A 163 -0.34 -11.23 -3.43
N ALA A 164 -1.08 -12.06 -2.70
CA ALA A 164 -0.75 -12.46 -1.33
C ALA A 164 0.58 -13.22 -1.27
N ALA A 165 0.84 -14.13 -2.21
CA ALA A 165 2.12 -14.84 -2.30
C ALA A 165 3.29 -13.89 -2.60
N ALA A 166 3.11 -12.96 -3.54
CA ALA A 166 4.12 -11.95 -3.86
C ALA A 166 4.40 -11.01 -2.68
N MET A 167 3.35 -10.56 -1.98
CA MET A 167 3.47 -9.71 -0.79
C MET A 167 4.09 -10.47 0.38
N LEU A 168 3.76 -11.76 0.57
CA LEU A 168 4.39 -12.60 1.57
C LEU A 168 5.89 -12.80 1.26
N ALA A 169 6.24 -13.02 -0.02
CA ALA A 169 7.62 -13.12 -0.44
C ALA A 169 8.39 -11.81 -0.21
N LEU A 170 7.79 -10.65 -0.55
CA LEU A 170 8.37 -9.33 -0.27
C LEU A 170 8.51 -9.06 1.24
N PHE A 171 7.55 -9.50 2.05
CA PHE A 171 7.61 -9.38 3.50
C PHE A 171 8.70 -10.27 4.10
N ILE A 172 8.81 -11.52 3.66
CA ILE A 172 9.91 -12.41 4.09
C ILE A 172 11.25 -11.80 3.65
N ALA A 173 11.35 -11.32 2.41
CA ALA A 173 12.55 -10.66 1.92
C ALA A 173 12.90 -9.39 2.73
N SER A 174 11.90 -8.59 3.13
CA SER A 174 12.13 -7.41 3.97
C SER A 174 12.57 -7.79 5.39
N LEU A 175 12.03 -8.86 5.97
CA LEU A 175 12.49 -9.39 7.25
C LEU A 175 13.92 -9.93 7.18
N VAL A 176 14.26 -10.67 6.11
CA VAL A 176 15.62 -11.18 5.88
C VAL A 176 16.61 -10.02 5.71
N PHE A 177 16.22 -8.99 4.94
CA PHE A 177 17.00 -7.77 4.79
C PHE A 177 17.22 -7.07 6.15
N LEU A 178 16.16 -6.90 6.93
CA LEU A 178 16.23 -6.24 8.24
C LEU A 178 17.08 -7.05 9.25
N ALA A 179 16.96 -8.38 9.22
CA ALA A 179 17.77 -9.28 10.05
C ALA A 179 19.25 -9.31 9.65
N SER A 180 19.57 -8.97 8.39
CA SER A 180 20.95 -8.93 7.91
C SER A 180 21.77 -7.78 8.51
N GLY A 181 21.11 -6.72 8.99
CA GLY A 181 21.78 -5.52 9.52
C GLY A 181 22.58 -4.73 8.47
N GLN A 182 22.48 -5.09 7.19
CA GLN A 182 23.20 -4.44 6.10
C GLN A 182 22.44 -3.21 5.58
N SER A 183 23.17 -2.23 5.06
CA SER A 183 22.54 -1.14 4.30
C SER A 183 21.99 -1.67 2.97
N PHE A 184 21.01 -0.97 2.39
CA PHE A 184 20.36 -1.41 1.14
C PHE A 184 21.35 -1.50 -0.04
N GLU A 185 22.39 -0.66 -0.04
CA GLU A 185 23.47 -0.68 -1.02
C GLU A 185 24.35 -1.92 -0.88
N GLN A 186 24.74 -2.26 0.36
CA GLN A 186 25.50 -3.48 0.67
C GLN A 186 24.73 -4.75 0.29
N PHE A 187 23.43 -4.79 0.55
CA PHE A 187 22.59 -5.96 0.25
C PHE A 187 22.33 -6.15 -1.25
N ARG A 188 22.37 -5.07 -2.04
CA ARG A 188 22.32 -5.15 -3.51
C ARG A 188 23.67 -5.51 -4.15
N GLY A 189 24.76 -5.57 -3.37
CA GLY A 189 26.10 -5.78 -3.88
C GLY A 189 26.57 -4.65 -4.80
N MET A 190 26.01 -3.44 -4.65
CA MET A 190 26.49 -2.25 -5.35
C MET A 190 27.61 -1.63 -4.49
N PRO A 191 28.79 -1.34 -5.07
CA PRO A 191 29.93 -0.79 -4.35
C PRO A 191 29.69 0.63 -3.82
#